data_AF-A0A952RZG6-F1
#
_entry.id   AF-A0A952RZG6-F1
#
_cell.length_a   1.000
_cell.length_b   1.000
_cell.length_c   1.000
_cell.angle_alpha   90.00
_cell.angle_beta   90.00
_cell.angle_gamma   90.00
#
_symmetry.space_group_name_H-M   'P 1'
#
loop_
_entity.id
_entity.type
_entity.pdbx_description
1 polymer ?
#
loop_
_entity_poly.entity_id
_entity_poly.type
_entity_poly.pdbx_seq_one_letter_code
_entity_poly.pdbx_strand_id
1 'polypeptide(L)'
;MMRRNVPSVLSIVVLVLAAGANIPAQSGGNFSITKSVIAGGGGSASGGSFSVNGTIGQSVAGGPSTGGSFSLYSGFWGGGASSVAPPRGPFDYDGDGKTDVSVFRPGPGEWWYLRSSDGGNYAAAFGQSTDKIVPGDYTGDGKWDIAFFRPSEGAWYILRSEDSTFFAFPFGAGTDVPAPADYDGDNRTDAAVYRPSSATWFILRSSDGQVGFVGFGVDGDQPVPADYDGDGRADVAVWRPSLGQWWLLRSTAGPIAFAFGTATDRTVPGDFTGDGKADVAYFRPSTGEWFILRSEDFSFFGFPFGTTGDVPAPGDYDGDGRFDAAVFRPSSSFWFANRSTAGILIQQFGIPGDVPTPNAFVR
;
A
#
# COMPACT_ATOMS: atom_id res chain seq x y z
N MET A 1 50.81 51.10 -69.02
CA MET A 1 51.85 51.61 -68.09
C MET A 1 51.37 51.28 -66.67
N MET A 2 52.18 50.86 -65.69
CA MET A 2 53.61 50.51 -65.62
C MET A 2 53.76 49.17 -64.87
N ARG A 3 54.59 48.23 -65.35
CA ARG A 3 55.90 47.82 -64.81
C ARG A 3 55.94 47.39 -63.33
N ARG A 4 56.39 46.14 -63.14
CA ARG A 4 56.84 45.52 -61.88
C ARG A 4 57.99 46.30 -61.22
N ASN A 5 58.21 46.10 -59.92
CA ASN A 5 59.42 45.44 -59.40
C ASN A 5 59.28 44.96 -57.93
N VAL A 6 60.20 44.08 -57.52
CA VAL A 6 60.34 43.31 -56.25
C VAL A 6 61.81 43.50 -55.78
N PRO A 7 62.31 43.05 -54.59
CA PRO A 7 61.76 42.15 -53.55
C PRO A 7 61.56 42.89 -52.18
N SER A 8 61.62 42.37 -50.93
CA SER A 8 62.24 41.16 -50.32
C SER A 8 61.65 40.73 -48.95
N VAL A 9 61.61 39.41 -48.71
CA VAL A 9 62.24 38.61 -47.61
C VAL A 9 62.41 39.32 -46.23
N LEU A 10 61.92 38.80 -45.09
CA LEU A 10 62.19 37.46 -44.52
C LEU A 10 61.12 36.96 -43.49
N SER A 11 60.72 35.67 -43.58
CA SER A 11 60.19 34.70 -42.56
C SER A 11 59.17 35.14 -41.47
N ILE A 12 58.32 34.27 -40.89
CA ILE A 12 58.37 32.82 -40.60
C ILE A 12 57.07 32.10 -41.04
N VAL A 13 57.15 30.78 -41.24
CA VAL A 13 56.06 29.88 -41.68
C VAL A 13 55.52 29.01 -40.54
N VAL A 14 54.20 28.83 -40.48
CA VAL A 14 53.54 27.61 -39.98
C VAL A 14 52.47 27.20 -41.01
N LEU A 15 52.32 25.90 -41.25
CA LEU A 15 51.56 25.35 -42.38
C LEU A 15 50.48 24.37 -41.91
N VAL A 16 49.21 24.64 -42.29
CA VAL A 16 48.15 23.63 -42.37
C VAL A 16 47.36 23.90 -43.66
N LEU A 17 47.26 22.93 -44.56
CA LEU A 17 46.42 23.03 -45.76
C LEU A 17 45.00 22.50 -45.49
N ALA A 18 44.04 23.04 -46.23
CA ALA A 18 42.66 22.57 -46.24
C ALA A 18 42.25 22.01 -47.61
N ALA A 19 41.49 20.91 -47.61
CA ALA A 19 40.67 20.41 -48.70
C ALA A 19 39.60 19.46 -48.09
N GLY A 20 38.34 19.46 -48.52
CA GLY A 20 37.66 20.33 -49.48
C GLY A 20 36.22 19.88 -49.75
N ALA A 21 35.47 20.69 -50.51
CA ALA A 21 34.07 20.50 -50.96
C ALA A 21 32.93 20.67 -49.91
N ASN A 22 31.82 21.23 -50.39
CA ASN A 22 30.50 21.30 -49.73
C ASN A 22 29.49 20.53 -50.59
N ILE A 23 28.54 19.82 -49.98
CA ILE A 23 27.36 19.20 -50.63
C ILE A 23 26.13 19.49 -49.74
N PRO A 24 24.94 19.82 -50.31
CA PRO A 24 23.85 20.45 -49.57
C PRO A 24 23.00 19.48 -48.73
N ALA A 25 22.14 20.05 -47.88
CA ALA A 25 21.24 19.32 -47.00
C ALA A 25 20.23 18.42 -47.74
N GLN A 26 20.01 17.22 -47.22
CA GLN A 26 19.02 16.27 -47.74
C GLN A 26 17.83 16.14 -46.78
N SER A 27 16.66 16.55 -47.26
CA SER A 27 15.37 16.18 -46.67
C SER A 27 15.04 14.72 -46.98
N GLY A 28 14.48 13.98 -46.02
CA GLY A 28 14.02 12.61 -46.21
C GLY A 28 14.83 11.58 -45.43
N GLY A 29 14.58 11.52 -44.12
CA GLY A 29 15.03 10.44 -43.24
C GLY A 29 13.95 10.23 -42.17
N ASN A 30 13.77 8.99 -41.69
CA ASN A 30 12.74 8.68 -40.71
C ASN A 30 13.01 9.43 -39.40
N PHE A 31 11.97 10.09 -38.89
CA PHE A 31 11.96 10.59 -37.52
C PHE A 31 12.00 9.39 -36.54
N SER A 32 12.64 9.59 -35.38
CA SER A 32 12.43 8.73 -34.22
C SER A 32 11.41 9.40 -33.31
N ILE A 33 10.22 8.82 -33.18
CA ILE A 33 9.27 9.17 -32.13
C ILE A 33 9.56 8.24 -30.97
N THR A 34 10.02 8.78 -29.84
CA THR A 34 10.22 8.02 -28.60
C THR A 34 8.87 7.74 -27.91
N LYS A 35 8.00 6.99 -28.59
CA LYS A 35 6.82 6.38 -27.96
C LYS A 35 7.19 4.96 -27.57
N SER A 36 7.48 4.76 -26.29
CA SER A 36 7.58 3.42 -25.72
C SER A 36 6.26 2.68 -25.89
N VAL A 37 6.27 1.59 -26.65
CA VAL A 37 5.16 0.64 -26.74
C VAL A 37 5.76 -0.74 -26.48
N ILE A 38 5.28 -1.42 -25.44
CA ILE A 38 5.72 -2.77 -25.11
C ILE A 38 5.07 -3.73 -26.12
N ALA A 39 5.88 -4.43 -26.90
CA ALA A 39 5.45 -5.45 -27.85
C ALA A 39 6.38 -6.66 -27.78
N GLY A 40 5.83 -7.83 -27.43
CA GLY A 40 6.59 -9.08 -27.31
C GLY A 40 6.64 -9.84 -28.63
N GLY A 41 7.78 -10.49 -28.91
CA GLY A 41 7.96 -11.38 -30.06
C GLY A 41 9.43 -11.59 -30.38
N GLY A 42 9.84 -12.85 -30.59
CA GLY A 42 11.23 -13.24 -30.85
C GLY A 42 11.38 -14.23 -32.00
N GLY A 43 12.59 -14.37 -32.51
CA GLY A 43 12.94 -15.26 -33.63
C GLY A 43 14.46 -15.37 -33.82
N SER A 44 14.90 -16.32 -34.65
CA SER A 44 16.31 -16.71 -34.76
C SER A 44 16.97 -16.29 -36.08
N ALA A 45 18.25 -15.90 -36.03
CA ALA A 45 19.10 -15.66 -37.19
C ALA A 45 20.43 -16.43 -37.04
N SER A 46 21.00 -16.89 -38.16
CA SER A 46 22.26 -17.65 -38.18
C SER A 46 23.00 -17.52 -39.52
N GLY A 47 24.26 -17.96 -39.57
CA GLY A 47 25.05 -18.02 -40.80
C GLY A 47 26.03 -16.85 -41.05
N GLY A 48 26.19 -15.91 -40.12
CA GLY A 48 27.12 -14.79 -40.25
C GLY A 48 27.55 -14.17 -38.92
N SER A 49 28.46 -13.20 -38.98
CA SER A 49 28.82 -12.36 -37.84
C SER A 49 27.85 -11.18 -37.70
N PHE A 50 27.37 -10.93 -36.49
CA PHE A 50 26.41 -9.86 -36.18
C PHE A 50 27.02 -8.82 -35.24
N SER A 51 26.53 -7.59 -35.31
CA SER A 51 26.81 -6.53 -34.33
C SER A 51 25.48 -6.01 -33.79
N VAL A 52 25.31 -6.02 -32.47
CA VAL A 52 24.10 -5.56 -31.78
C VAL A 52 24.45 -4.31 -31.00
N ASN A 53 23.98 -3.15 -31.46
CA ASN A 53 24.19 -1.86 -30.77
C ASN A 53 22.92 -1.44 -30.02
N GLY A 54 22.74 -2.02 -28.83
CA GLY A 54 21.73 -1.63 -27.85
C GLY A 54 20.46 -2.49 -27.84
N THR A 55 20.08 -2.96 -26.65
CA THR A 55 18.74 -3.45 -26.32
C THR A 55 18.41 -3.08 -24.87
N ILE A 56 17.13 -2.87 -24.58
CA ILE A 56 16.56 -2.83 -23.22
C ILE A 56 15.33 -3.73 -23.24
N GLY A 57 15.20 -4.62 -22.25
CA GLY A 57 13.92 -5.27 -21.92
C GLY A 57 13.35 -6.29 -22.91
N GLN A 58 14.10 -7.32 -23.30
CA GLN A 58 13.47 -8.56 -23.81
C GLN A 58 14.26 -9.83 -23.44
N SER A 59 13.55 -10.94 -23.23
CA SER A 59 14.08 -12.23 -22.81
C SER A 59 14.56 -13.10 -23.99
N VAL A 60 15.72 -13.74 -23.86
CA VAL A 60 16.10 -14.84 -24.76
C VAL A 60 15.49 -16.14 -24.26
N ALA A 61 14.56 -16.72 -25.03
CA ALA A 61 14.13 -18.11 -24.83
C ALA A 61 15.16 -19.06 -25.48
N GLY A 62 16.10 -19.56 -24.68
CA GLY A 62 17.16 -20.47 -25.13
C GLY A 62 18.07 -20.91 -23.99
N GLY A 63 18.66 -22.11 -24.11
CA GLY A 63 19.52 -22.70 -23.08
C GLY A 63 20.85 -21.95 -22.84
N PRO A 64 21.54 -22.23 -21.72
CA PRO A 64 22.70 -21.46 -21.29
C PRO A 64 23.87 -21.51 -22.27
N SER A 65 24.46 -20.34 -22.53
CA SER A 65 25.65 -20.21 -23.38
C SER A 65 26.86 -20.88 -22.74
N THR A 66 27.57 -21.72 -23.50
CA THR A 66 28.77 -22.44 -23.07
C THR A 66 29.79 -22.51 -24.21
N GLY A 67 31.06 -22.78 -23.90
CA GLY A 67 32.10 -23.09 -24.91
C GLY A 67 32.94 -21.91 -25.42
N GLY A 68 32.90 -20.74 -24.79
CA GLY A 68 33.72 -19.58 -25.18
C GLY A 68 34.24 -18.76 -24.00
N SER A 69 35.39 -18.10 -24.18
CA SER A 69 35.89 -17.10 -23.24
C SER A 69 35.20 -15.76 -23.47
N PHE A 70 34.68 -15.13 -22.42
CA PHE A 70 34.02 -13.83 -22.47
C PHE A 70 34.60 -12.86 -21.43
N SER A 71 34.31 -11.57 -21.57
CA SER A 71 34.75 -10.53 -20.64
C SER A 71 33.66 -9.48 -20.49
N LEU A 72 33.15 -9.30 -19.27
CA LEU A 72 32.03 -8.41 -18.99
C LEU A 72 32.56 -7.03 -18.57
N TYR A 73 32.42 -6.02 -19.43
CA TYR A 73 32.94 -4.66 -19.19
C TYR A 73 31.99 -3.74 -18.39
N SER A 74 30.75 -4.17 -18.15
CA SER A 74 29.78 -3.51 -17.28
C SER A 74 28.81 -4.55 -16.71
N GLY A 75 28.56 -4.51 -15.40
CA GLY A 75 27.61 -5.42 -14.76
C GLY A 75 26.14 -5.06 -15.00
N PHE A 76 25.24 -5.76 -14.30
CA PHE A 76 23.87 -5.30 -14.11
C PHE A 76 23.91 -3.89 -13.51
N TRP A 77 23.30 -2.93 -14.21
CA TRP A 77 22.56 -1.92 -13.48
C TRP A 77 21.39 -2.66 -12.83
N GLY A 78 21.36 -2.69 -11.50
CA GLY A 78 20.11 -2.92 -10.78
C GLY A 78 19.18 -1.79 -11.17
N GLY A 79 18.35 -2.04 -12.19
CA GLY A 79 17.40 -1.05 -12.68
C GLY A 79 16.46 -0.74 -11.55
N GLY A 80 16.56 0.47 -11.00
CA GLY A 80 15.72 1.01 -9.94
C GLY A 80 14.28 1.25 -10.36
N ALA A 81 13.63 0.24 -10.96
CA ALA A 81 12.42 -0.21 -10.32
C ALA A 81 12.80 -0.50 -8.86
N SER A 82 12.39 0.38 -7.95
CA SER A 82 11.97 -0.11 -6.64
C SER A 82 11.14 -1.36 -6.90
N SER A 83 11.45 -2.46 -6.25
CA SER A 83 10.45 -3.51 -6.08
C SER A 83 9.31 -2.83 -5.33
N VAL A 84 8.31 -2.34 -6.07
CA VAL A 84 7.00 -2.04 -5.52
C VAL A 84 6.65 -3.32 -4.78
N ALA A 85 6.54 -3.23 -3.46
CA ALA A 85 6.20 -4.39 -2.66
C ALA A 85 4.91 -4.98 -3.26
N PRO A 86 4.72 -6.31 -3.24
CA PRO A 86 3.38 -6.84 -3.50
C PRO A 86 2.40 -6.06 -2.63
N PRO A 87 1.22 -5.65 -3.15
CA PRO A 87 0.28 -4.81 -2.42
C PRO A 87 0.14 -5.32 -0.99
N ARG A 88 0.47 -4.48 -0.01
CA ARG A 88 0.58 -4.91 1.39
C ARG A 88 -0.82 -5.16 1.93
N GLY A 89 -1.28 -6.41 1.84
CA GLY A 89 -2.51 -6.85 2.46
C GLY A 89 -2.57 -6.40 3.92
N PRO A 90 -3.71 -5.84 4.39
CA PRO A 90 -3.81 -5.41 5.77
C PRO A 90 -3.80 -6.65 6.69
N PHE A 91 -3.24 -6.55 7.89
CA PHE A 91 -3.10 -7.67 8.83
C PHE A 91 -2.33 -8.88 8.26
N ASP A 92 -1.35 -8.64 7.37
CA ASP A 92 -0.33 -9.61 6.95
C ASP A 92 0.78 -9.69 8.02
N TYR A 93 0.80 -10.74 8.84
CA TYR A 93 1.78 -10.90 9.93
C TYR A 93 2.96 -11.81 9.55
N ASP A 94 3.05 -12.30 8.30
CA ASP A 94 4.14 -13.18 7.86
C ASP A 94 4.93 -12.70 6.64
N GLY A 95 4.39 -11.75 5.88
CA GLY A 95 5.02 -11.04 4.77
C GLY A 95 4.78 -11.67 3.39
N ASP A 96 3.71 -12.44 3.20
CA ASP A 96 3.36 -13.07 1.90
C ASP A 96 2.40 -12.24 1.02
N GLY A 97 1.99 -11.06 1.50
CA GLY A 97 1.12 -10.10 0.81
C GLY A 97 -0.37 -10.24 1.12
N LYS A 98 -0.77 -11.10 2.07
CA LYS A 98 -2.18 -11.41 2.36
C LYS A 98 -2.56 -11.17 3.81
N THR A 99 -3.81 -10.80 4.02
CA THR A 99 -4.46 -10.76 5.34
C THR A 99 -4.49 -12.15 5.98
N ASP A 100 -3.84 -12.27 7.14
CA ASP A 100 -3.89 -13.49 7.95
C ASP A 100 -5.23 -13.64 8.69
N VAL A 101 -5.69 -14.88 8.78
CA VAL A 101 -6.82 -15.25 9.65
C VAL A 101 -6.36 -15.15 11.11
N SER A 102 -6.74 -14.06 11.78
CA SER A 102 -6.07 -13.57 12.99
C SER A 102 -7.04 -13.05 14.06
N VAL A 103 -6.75 -13.36 15.33
CA VAL A 103 -7.55 -12.93 16.49
C VAL A 103 -6.71 -12.44 17.67
N PHE A 104 -7.31 -11.55 18.48
CA PHE A 104 -6.90 -11.27 19.85
C PHE A 104 -7.90 -11.90 20.83
N ARG A 105 -7.40 -12.53 21.89
CA ARG A 105 -8.18 -13.16 22.98
C ARG A 105 -8.04 -12.30 24.24
N PRO A 106 -9.05 -11.48 24.60
CA PRO A 106 -8.88 -10.45 25.62
C PRO A 106 -8.51 -10.98 27.01
N GLY A 107 -9.13 -12.07 27.47
CA GLY A 107 -8.98 -12.60 28.84
C GLY A 107 -7.53 -12.83 29.28
N PRO A 108 -6.73 -13.66 28.57
CA PRO A 108 -5.31 -13.88 28.82
C PRO A 108 -4.38 -12.87 28.11
N GLY A 109 -4.89 -12.01 27.23
CA GLY A 109 -4.06 -11.08 26.44
C GLY A 109 -3.26 -11.76 25.32
N GLU A 110 -3.82 -12.79 24.69
CA GLU A 110 -3.14 -13.56 23.64
C GLU A 110 -3.51 -13.11 22.23
N TRP A 111 -2.53 -13.02 21.35
CA TRP A 111 -2.68 -12.87 19.91
C TRP A 111 -2.44 -14.22 19.23
N TRP A 112 -3.23 -14.52 18.21
CA TRP A 112 -3.14 -15.75 17.42
C TRP A 112 -3.36 -15.44 15.95
N TYR A 113 -2.53 -15.98 15.06
CA TYR A 113 -2.76 -15.89 13.61
C TYR A 113 -2.37 -17.17 12.88
N LEU A 114 -3.17 -17.51 11.86
CA LEU A 114 -2.95 -18.64 10.96
C LEU A 114 -2.36 -18.11 9.65
N ARG A 115 -1.08 -18.42 9.43
CA ARG A 115 -0.29 -17.90 8.32
C ARG A 115 -0.84 -18.31 6.96
N SER A 116 -1.12 -17.32 6.12
CA SER A 116 -1.51 -17.44 4.71
C SER A 116 -0.56 -18.30 3.88
N SER A 117 0.75 -18.18 4.12
CA SER A 117 1.80 -18.75 3.28
C SER A 117 1.99 -20.28 3.42
N ASP A 118 1.87 -20.81 4.64
CA ASP A 118 2.17 -22.23 4.94
C ASP A 118 1.18 -22.91 5.92
N GLY A 119 0.16 -22.19 6.41
CA GLY A 119 -0.82 -22.71 7.37
C GLY A 119 -0.29 -22.88 8.80
N GLY A 120 0.88 -22.34 9.13
CA GLY A 120 1.44 -22.35 10.48
C GLY A 120 0.69 -21.41 11.43
N ASN A 121 0.35 -21.90 12.61
CA ASN A 121 -0.34 -21.14 13.66
C ASN A 121 0.67 -20.50 14.62
N TYR A 122 0.71 -19.16 14.67
CA TYR A 122 1.52 -18.38 15.61
C TYR A 122 0.69 -17.94 16.83
N ALA A 123 1.34 -17.80 17.99
CA ALA A 123 0.72 -17.23 19.19
C ALA A 123 1.71 -16.40 20.03
N ALA A 124 1.26 -15.27 20.58
CA ALA A 124 2.01 -14.46 21.53
C ALA A 124 1.12 -13.91 22.65
N ALA A 125 1.59 -13.98 23.90
CA ALA A 125 0.92 -13.34 25.04
C ALA A 125 1.45 -11.90 25.20
N PHE A 126 0.67 -10.91 24.75
CA PHE A 126 1.08 -9.51 24.69
C PHE A 126 -0.11 -8.55 24.85
N GLY A 127 -0.28 -8.00 26.05
CA GLY A 127 -1.37 -7.08 26.40
C GLY A 127 -2.31 -7.66 27.45
N GLN A 128 -3.50 -7.07 27.57
CA GLN A 128 -4.54 -7.45 28.55
C GLN A 128 -5.94 -7.08 28.02
N SER A 129 -6.99 -7.61 28.66
CA SER A 129 -8.40 -7.47 28.28
C SER A 129 -8.96 -6.05 28.14
N THR A 130 -8.23 -5.02 28.58
CA THR A 130 -8.64 -3.60 28.54
C THR A 130 -7.85 -2.76 27.54
N ASP A 131 -6.87 -3.35 26.87
CA ASP A 131 -6.09 -2.67 25.84
C ASP A 131 -6.87 -2.65 24.50
N LYS A 132 -6.72 -1.57 23.72
CA LYS A 132 -7.30 -1.45 22.37
C LYS A 132 -6.30 -1.99 21.36
N ILE A 133 -6.65 -3.03 20.61
CA ILE A 133 -5.77 -3.57 19.55
C ILE A 133 -5.58 -2.55 18.42
N VAL A 134 -4.34 -2.39 17.95
CA VAL A 134 -3.91 -1.42 16.92
C VAL A 134 -2.77 -1.98 16.05
N PRO A 135 -2.86 -3.21 15.52
CA PRO A 135 -1.77 -3.80 14.72
C PRO A 135 -1.51 -2.99 13.44
N GLY A 136 -0.31 -3.12 12.89
CA GLY A 136 0.18 -2.35 11.73
C GLY A 136 1.69 -2.53 11.53
N ASP A 137 2.23 -2.28 10.35
CA ASP A 137 3.70 -2.26 10.13
C ASP A 137 4.27 -0.94 10.73
N TYR A 138 4.75 -0.96 11.97
CA TYR A 138 5.36 0.22 12.62
C TYR A 138 6.88 0.27 12.43
N THR A 139 7.52 -0.86 12.15
CA THR A 139 8.98 -0.95 11.92
C THR A 139 9.39 -0.56 10.49
N GLY A 140 8.50 -0.80 9.53
CA GLY A 140 8.74 -0.72 8.09
C GLY A 140 9.29 -2.00 7.46
N ASP A 141 9.27 -3.15 8.18
CA ASP A 141 9.83 -4.41 7.66
C ASP A 141 8.97 -5.07 6.58
N GLY A 142 7.70 -4.67 6.46
CA GLY A 142 6.73 -5.23 5.53
C GLY A 142 5.82 -6.29 6.11
N LYS A 143 5.75 -6.40 7.43
CA LYS A 143 4.78 -7.22 8.16
C LYS A 143 4.06 -6.36 9.18
N TRP A 144 2.86 -6.78 9.55
CA TRP A 144 2.11 -6.16 10.61
C TRP A 144 2.69 -6.58 11.97
N ASP A 145 3.09 -5.61 12.77
CA ASP A 145 3.45 -5.82 14.16
C ASP A 145 2.20 -6.10 15.01
N ILE A 146 2.39 -6.88 16.07
CA ILE A 146 1.37 -7.09 17.10
C ILE A 146 1.40 -5.87 18.03
N ALA A 147 0.33 -5.05 18.04
CA ALA A 147 0.34 -3.80 18.77
C ALA A 147 -0.98 -3.47 19.49
N PHE A 148 -0.87 -2.80 20.66
CA PHE A 148 -2.02 -2.31 21.42
C PHE A 148 -1.80 -0.88 21.97
N PHE A 149 -2.87 -0.09 22.02
CA PHE A 149 -2.93 1.16 22.78
C PHE A 149 -3.62 0.90 24.13
N ARG A 150 -2.99 1.33 25.22
CA ARG A 150 -3.50 1.14 26.58
C ARG A 150 -4.15 2.42 27.13
N PRO A 151 -5.49 2.45 27.31
CA PRO A 151 -6.19 3.65 27.74
C PRO A 151 -5.81 4.13 29.16
N SER A 152 -5.44 3.22 30.06
CA SER A 152 -5.03 3.57 31.43
C SER A 152 -3.66 4.26 31.52
N GLU A 153 -2.83 4.14 30.48
CA GLU A 153 -1.46 4.69 30.46
C GLU A 153 -1.28 5.76 29.37
N GLY A 154 -2.20 5.85 28.39
CA GLY A 154 -2.06 6.76 27.23
C GLY A 154 -0.92 6.36 26.29
N ALA A 155 -0.54 5.08 26.30
CA ALA A 155 0.67 4.57 25.67
C ALA A 155 0.40 3.44 24.68
N TRP A 156 1.25 3.39 23.65
CA TRP A 156 1.27 2.36 22.61
C TRP A 156 2.36 1.34 22.95
N TYR A 157 2.11 0.07 22.62
CA TYR A 157 3.05 -1.05 22.80
C TYR A 157 3.07 -1.85 21.51
N ILE A 158 4.26 -2.00 20.92
CA ILE A 158 4.48 -2.66 19.63
C ILE A 158 5.42 -3.84 19.85
N LEU A 159 4.95 -5.07 19.63
CA LEU A 159 5.72 -6.30 19.58
C LEU A 159 6.18 -6.55 18.14
N ARG A 160 7.50 -6.46 17.96
CA ARG A 160 8.20 -6.38 16.67
C ARG A 160 8.15 -7.68 15.88
N SER A 161 7.69 -7.60 14.64
CA SER A 161 7.56 -8.72 13.69
C SER A 161 8.88 -9.47 13.45
N GLU A 162 10.00 -8.74 13.42
CA GLU A 162 11.28 -9.23 12.92
C GLU A 162 12.18 -9.89 13.98
N ASP A 163 11.95 -9.62 15.28
CA ASP A 163 12.70 -10.24 16.38
C ASP A 163 11.91 -10.56 17.68
N SER A 164 10.60 -10.29 17.72
CA SER A 164 9.73 -10.52 18.89
C SER A 164 10.17 -9.80 20.19
N THR A 165 11.01 -8.77 20.09
CA THR A 165 11.15 -7.77 21.17
C THR A 165 9.99 -6.78 21.12
N PHE A 166 9.86 -5.89 22.11
CA PHE A 166 8.83 -4.84 22.06
C PHE A 166 9.38 -3.48 22.46
N PHE A 167 8.74 -2.42 21.96
CA PHE A 167 8.93 -1.05 22.41
C PHE A 167 7.59 -0.41 22.77
N ALA A 168 7.63 0.68 23.53
CA ALA A 168 6.43 1.38 23.99
C ALA A 168 6.68 2.88 24.16
N PHE A 169 5.66 3.70 23.90
CA PHE A 169 5.75 5.16 24.00
C PHE A 169 4.40 5.81 24.39
N PRO A 170 4.41 6.90 25.18
CA PRO A 170 3.20 7.64 25.53
C PRO A 170 2.76 8.55 24.38
N PHE A 171 1.58 8.30 23.80
CA PHE A 171 0.99 9.15 22.79
C PHE A 171 -0.56 9.08 22.81
N GLY A 172 -1.19 10.11 23.39
CA GLY A 172 -2.64 10.21 23.55
C GLY A 172 -3.09 10.20 25.01
N ALA A 173 -4.40 10.10 25.23
CA ALA A 173 -5.05 10.02 26.54
C ALA A 173 -6.12 8.93 26.55
N GLY A 174 -6.52 8.46 27.74
CA GLY A 174 -7.42 7.29 27.87
C GLY A 174 -8.82 7.43 27.26
N THR A 175 -9.29 8.65 27.03
CA THR A 175 -10.55 8.95 26.34
C THR A 175 -10.44 8.89 24.82
N ASP A 176 -9.22 8.89 24.28
CA ASP A 176 -9.00 9.03 22.84
C ASP A 176 -9.22 7.69 22.11
N VAL A 177 -9.59 7.77 20.84
CA VAL A 177 -9.82 6.63 19.96
C VAL A 177 -8.59 6.47 19.05
N PRO A 178 -7.82 5.37 19.15
CA PRO A 178 -6.70 5.15 18.25
C PRO A 178 -7.20 4.92 16.82
N ALA A 179 -6.46 5.47 15.87
CA ALA A 179 -6.76 5.45 14.44
C ALA A 179 -5.45 5.38 13.63
N PRO A 180 -4.60 4.36 13.86
CA PRO A 180 -3.31 4.23 13.19
C PRO A 180 -3.46 4.03 11.68
N ALA A 181 -2.56 4.62 10.91
CA ALA A 181 -2.41 4.46 9.45
C ALA A 181 -1.12 5.19 9.01
N ASP A 182 -0.68 5.06 7.76
CA ASP A 182 0.40 5.90 7.21
C ASP A 182 -0.19 7.25 6.76
N TYR A 183 0.03 8.36 7.49
CA TYR A 183 -0.45 9.68 7.07
C TYR A 183 0.64 10.51 6.35
N ASP A 184 1.89 10.02 6.28
CA ASP A 184 3.03 10.81 5.82
C ASP A 184 3.76 10.26 4.58
N GLY A 185 3.46 9.02 4.20
CA GLY A 185 3.85 8.35 2.97
C GLY A 185 5.19 7.60 3.07
N ASP A 186 5.72 7.33 4.26
CA ASP A 186 6.95 6.55 4.45
C ASP A 186 6.76 5.03 4.41
N ASN A 187 5.52 4.57 4.24
CA ASN A 187 5.06 3.17 4.22
C ASN A 187 5.07 2.49 5.61
N ARG A 188 5.13 3.26 6.70
CA ARG A 188 4.89 2.78 8.07
C ARG A 188 3.57 3.28 8.65
N THR A 189 3.14 2.60 9.69
CA THR A 189 1.99 2.94 10.49
C THR A 189 2.33 4.06 11.48
N ASP A 190 1.75 5.24 11.32
CA ASP A 190 1.80 6.30 12.33
C ASP A 190 0.93 5.92 13.55
N ALA A 191 1.41 6.29 14.74
CA ALA A 191 0.56 6.32 15.91
C ALA A 191 -0.33 7.57 15.86
N ALA A 192 -1.63 7.37 15.64
CA ALA A 192 -2.60 8.46 15.58
C ALA A 192 -3.80 8.23 16.52
N VAL A 193 -4.31 9.30 17.12
CA VAL A 193 -5.50 9.28 17.98
C VAL A 193 -6.48 10.41 17.61
N TYR A 194 -7.76 10.08 17.58
CA TYR A 194 -8.85 11.05 17.56
C TYR A 194 -9.36 11.30 18.99
N ARG A 195 -9.47 12.57 19.38
CA ARG A 195 -10.02 13.02 20.66
C ARG A 195 -11.44 13.57 20.46
N PRO A 196 -12.49 12.82 20.83
CA PRO A 196 -13.88 13.24 20.58
C PRO A 196 -14.25 14.56 21.27
N SER A 197 -13.76 14.76 22.49
CA SER A 197 -14.06 15.95 23.32
C SER A 197 -13.57 17.29 22.75
N SER A 198 -12.75 17.27 21.70
CA SER A 198 -12.32 18.46 20.96
C SER A 198 -12.38 18.30 19.43
N ALA A 199 -12.96 17.20 18.94
CA ALA A 199 -12.92 16.78 17.53
C ALA A 199 -11.52 16.96 16.88
N THR A 200 -10.48 16.51 17.59
CA THR A 200 -9.07 16.77 17.22
C THR A 200 -8.32 15.47 17.00
N TRP A 201 -7.68 15.35 15.85
CA TRP A 201 -6.72 14.32 15.53
C TRP A 201 -5.33 14.75 15.99
N PHE A 202 -4.56 13.82 16.54
CA PHE A 202 -3.14 13.94 16.83
C PHE A 202 -2.43 12.79 16.14
N ILE A 203 -1.44 13.08 15.31
CA ILE A 203 -0.72 12.10 14.47
C ILE A 203 0.77 12.23 14.78
N LEU A 204 1.41 11.17 15.27
CA LEU A 204 2.85 11.09 15.48
C LEU A 204 3.49 10.43 14.27
N ARG A 205 4.19 11.22 13.46
CA ARG A 205 4.75 10.76 12.18
C ARG A 205 5.96 9.86 12.36
N SER A 206 5.93 8.71 11.68
CA SER A 206 6.96 7.67 11.63
C SER A 206 8.32 8.22 11.15
N SER A 207 8.30 9.05 10.10
CA SER A 207 9.50 9.43 9.34
C SER A 207 10.41 10.42 10.06
N ASP A 208 9.85 11.32 10.89
CA ASP A 208 10.59 12.41 11.56
C ASP A 208 10.18 12.68 13.02
N GLY A 209 9.25 11.89 13.58
CA GLY A 209 8.80 12.00 14.97
C GLY A 209 8.03 13.27 15.31
N GLN A 210 7.60 14.06 14.32
CA GLN A 210 6.81 15.26 14.57
C GLN A 210 5.34 14.94 14.83
N VAL A 211 4.71 15.70 15.73
CA VAL A 211 3.28 15.58 16.02
C VAL A 211 2.48 16.58 15.20
N GLY A 212 1.72 16.07 14.23
CA GLY A 212 0.67 16.82 13.54
C GLY A 212 -0.62 16.88 14.37
N PHE A 213 -1.42 17.93 14.18
CA PHE A 213 -2.75 18.06 14.79
C PHE A 213 -3.76 18.67 13.81
N VAL A 214 -4.96 18.08 13.74
CA VAL A 214 -6.01 18.46 12.78
C VAL A 214 -7.36 18.52 13.50
N GLY A 215 -8.03 19.67 13.45
CA GLY A 215 -9.41 19.81 13.93
C GLY A 215 -10.39 19.39 12.84
N PHE A 216 -11.02 18.23 12.97
CA PHE A 216 -11.93 17.69 11.96
C PHE A 216 -12.93 16.69 12.57
N GLY A 217 -14.21 16.89 12.26
CA GLY A 217 -15.34 16.17 12.87
C GLY A 217 -16.09 17.03 13.92
N VAL A 218 -17.05 16.40 14.61
CA VAL A 218 -17.80 16.94 15.75
C VAL A 218 -18.00 15.87 16.84
N ASP A 219 -18.68 16.21 17.94
CA ASP A 219 -19.06 15.25 18.97
C ASP A 219 -19.96 14.13 18.41
N GLY A 220 -19.69 12.89 18.80
CA GLY A 220 -20.33 11.68 18.28
C GLY A 220 -19.78 11.15 16.95
N ASP A 221 -18.85 11.83 16.29
CA ASP A 221 -18.15 11.31 15.10
C ASP A 221 -17.12 10.22 15.48
N GLN A 222 -16.89 9.26 14.58
CA GLN A 222 -15.96 8.14 14.75
C GLN A 222 -14.85 8.18 13.67
N PRO A 223 -13.57 7.92 14.02
CA PRO A 223 -12.46 7.96 13.06
C PRO A 223 -12.42 6.73 12.14
N VAL A 224 -12.29 6.97 10.84
CA VAL A 224 -12.27 5.98 9.74
C VAL A 224 -11.20 6.32 8.67
N PRO A 225 -9.92 6.49 9.05
CA PRO A 225 -8.87 6.89 8.12
C PRO A 225 -8.58 5.80 7.09
N ALA A 226 -8.34 6.21 5.84
CA ALA A 226 -7.87 5.40 4.72
C ALA A 226 -7.44 6.34 3.58
N ASP A 227 -6.72 5.86 2.57
CA ASP A 227 -6.38 6.68 1.39
C ASP A 227 -7.59 6.77 0.43
N TYR A 228 -8.33 7.89 0.44
CA TYR A 228 -9.50 8.10 -0.43
C TYR A 228 -9.21 9.03 -1.63
N ASP A 229 -7.95 9.41 -1.91
CA ASP A 229 -7.59 10.14 -3.14
C ASP A 229 -6.44 9.56 -4.00
N GLY A 230 -5.68 8.62 -3.45
CA GLY A 230 -4.70 7.79 -4.15
C GLY A 230 -3.28 8.35 -4.16
N ASP A 231 -2.91 9.18 -3.18
CA ASP A 231 -1.56 9.75 -3.05
C ASP A 231 -0.59 8.88 -2.24
N GLY A 232 -1.06 7.78 -1.65
CA GLY A 232 -0.28 6.89 -0.79
C GLY A 232 -0.27 7.30 0.68
N ARG A 233 -1.26 8.11 1.12
CA ARG A 233 -1.46 8.52 2.53
C ARG A 233 -2.88 8.22 2.96
N ALA A 234 -3.05 7.87 4.21
CA ALA A 234 -4.34 7.85 4.86
C ALA A 234 -4.85 9.27 5.10
N ASP A 235 -6.10 9.50 4.71
CA ASP A 235 -6.81 10.75 4.95
C ASP A 235 -7.35 10.84 6.37
N VAL A 236 -7.47 12.07 6.85
CA VAL A 236 -8.22 12.38 8.07
C VAL A 236 -9.72 12.29 7.75
N ALA A 237 -10.36 11.21 8.18
CA ALA A 237 -11.75 10.89 7.81
C ALA A 237 -12.60 10.47 9.01
N VAL A 238 -13.85 10.95 9.07
CA VAL A 238 -14.83 10.59 10.11
C VAL A 238 -16.16 10.12 9.53
N TRP A 239 -16.74 9.14 10.23
CA TRP A 239 -18.12 8.69 10.08
C TRP A 239 -18.99 9.35 11.16
N ARG A 240 -20.19 9.77 10.78
CA ARG A 240 -21.20 10.37 11.65
C ARG A 240 -22.45 9.48 11.68
N PRO A 241 -22.54 8.51 12.63
CA PRO A 241 -23.66 7.57 12.70
C PRO A 241 -25.02 8.25 12.75
N SER A 242 -25.13 9.35 13.50
CA SER A 242 -26.39 10.07 13.74
C SER A 242 -27.05 10.63 12.47
N LEU A 243 -26.30 10.81 11.38
CA LEU A 243 -26.80 11.28 10.09
C LEU A 243 -26.51 10.32 8.92
N GLY A 244 -25.83 9.21 9.17
CA GLY A 244 -25.35 8.29 8.12
C GLY A 244 -24.35 8.95 7.16
N GLN A 245 -23.50 9.86 7.66
CA GLN A 245 -22.62 10.70 6.83
C GLN A 245 -21.13 10.36 6.95
N TRP A 246 -20.45 10.31 5.81
CA TRP A 246 -18.99 10.30 5.72
C TRP A 246 -18.50 11.73 5.49
N TRP A 247 -17.39 12.08 6.14
CA TRP A 247 -16.68 13.34 5.98
C TRP A 247 -15.19 13.00 5.83
N LEU A 248 -14.60 13.33 4.69
CA LEU A 248 -13.22 12.97 4.33
C LEU A 248 -12.44 14.26 4.11
N LEU A 249 -11.32 14.48 4.80
CA LEU A 249 -10.38 15.57 4.56
C LEU A 249 -9.18 15.02 3.79
N ARG A 250 -9.33 14.96 2.47
CA ARG A 250 -8.40 14.22 1.62
C ARG A 250 -7.10 14.97 1.36
N SER A 251 -5.98 14.25 1.41
CA SER A 251 -4.60 14.76 1.49
C SER A 251 -4.25 15.72 0.35
N THR A 252 -4.64 15.40 -0.88
CA THR A 252 -4.33 16.18 -2.09
C THR A 252 -5.57 16.72 -2.80
N ALA A 253 -6.68 15.99 -2.73
CA ALA A 253 -7.93 16.28 -3.41
C ALA A 253 -8.96 17.05 -2.54
N GLY A 254 -8.63 17.34 -1.28
CA GLY A 254 -9.41 18.21 -0.40
C GLY A 254 -10.74 17.63 0.09
N PRO A 255 -11.46 18.40 0.93
CA PRO A 255 -12.56 17.86 1.73
C PRO A 255 -13.83 17.58 0.94
N ILE A 256 -14.45 16.43 1.20
CA ILE A 256 -15.79 16.04 0.72
C ILE A 256 -16.63 15.44 1.83
N ALA A 257 -17.96 15.54 1.71
CA ALA A 257 -18.89 14.93 2.65
C ALA A 257 -20.21 14.52 1.95
N PHE A 258 -20.75 13.36 2.32
CA PHE A 258 -21.95 12.78 1.71
C PHE A 258 -22.62 11.77 2.67
N ALA A 259 -23.87 11.39 2.37
CA ALA A 259 -24.60 10.38 3.15
C ALA A 259 -24.55 9.02 2.46
N PHE A 260 -24.08 7.98 3.17
CA PHE A 260 -24.03 6.60 2.68
C PHE A 260 -24.04 5.61 3.86
N GLY A 261 -25.18 4.97 4.11
CA GLY A 261 -25.42 4.09 5.26
C GLY A 261 -26.33 4.71 6.33
N THR A 262 -26.40 4.06 7.48
CA THR A 262 -27.30 4.40 8.61
C THR A 262 -26.61 4.21 9.96
N ALA A 263 -27.22 4.74 11.04
CA ALA A 263 -26.66 4.73 12.39
C ALA A 263 -26.30 3.35 12.99
N THR A 264 -26.76 2.25 12.38
CA THR A 264 -26.49 0.87 12.82
C THR A 264 -25.53 0.10 11.91
N ASP A 265 -25.12 0.70 10.79
CA ASP A 265 -24.17 0.10 9.86
C ASP A 265 -22.73 0.29 10.37
N ARG A 266 -21.85 -0.66 10.03
CA ARG A 266 -20.47 -0.75 10.50
C ARG A 266 -19.49 -0.38 9.40
N THR A 267 -18.61 0.58 9.63
CA THR A 267 -17.70 1.11 8.59
C THR A 267 -16.55 0.16 8.30
N VAL A 268 -16.31 -0.14 7.03
CA VAL A 268 -15.28 -1.08 6.54
C VAL A 268 -14.59 -0.54 5.28
N PRO A 269 -14.01 0.68 5.29
CA PRO A 269 -13.34 1.25 4.11
C PRO A 269 -12.12 0.42 3.68
N GLY A 270 -11.82 0.45 2.38
CA GLY A 270 -10.73 -0.31 1.76
C GLY A 270 -10.92 -0.47 0.25
N ASP A 271 -9.90 -0.91 -0.48
CA ASP A 271 -9.93 -0.98 -1.94
C ASP A 271 -10.63 -2.25 -2.45
N PHE A 272 -11.96 -2.25 -2.55
CA PHE A 272 -12.71 -3.40 -3.09
C PHE A 272 -12.74 -3.40 -4.63
N THR A 273 -12.45 -2.25 -5.27
CA THR A 273 -12.46 -2.07 -6.73
C THR A 273 -11.12 -2.35 -7.41
N GLY A 274 -10.03 -2.42 -6.66
CA GLY A 274 -8.65 -2.60 -7.15
C GLY A 274 -8.17 -1.41 -7.97
N ASP A 275 -8.51 -0.20 -7.52
CA ASP A 275 -8.24 1.08 -8.20
C ASP A 275 -7.05 1.85 -7.58
N GLY A 276 -6.56 1.40 -6.41
CA GLY A 276 -5.49 2.03 -5.65
C GLY A 276 -5.98 3.01 -4.58
N LYS A 277 -7.28 3.01 -4.25
CA LYS A 277 -7.88 3.85 -3.19
C LYS A 277 -8.87 3.04 -2.36
N ALA A 278 -9.08 3.49 -1.12
CA ALA A 278 -10.18 3.03 -0.32
C ALA A 278 -11.53 3.47 -0.91
N ASP A 279 -12.37 2.48 -1.22
CA ASP A 279 -13.80 2.69 -1.36
C ASP A 279 -14.42 3.01 0.01
N VAL A 280 -15.50 3.80 0.00
CA VAL A 280 -16.32 4.00 1.20
C VAL A 280 -17.32 2.85 1.32
N ALA A 281 -17.13 1.98 2.31
CA ALA A 281 -17.96 0.79 2.47
C ALA A 281 -18.49 0.59 3.90
N TYR A 282 -19.64 -0.08 3.99
CA TYR A 282 -20.22 -0.51 5.27
C TYR A 282 -20.79 -1.94 5.21
N PHE A 283 -20.76 -2.63 6.35
CA PHE A 283 -21.47 -3.88 6.62
C PHE A 283 -22.72 -3.61 7.46
N ARG A 284 -23.85 -4.26 7.15
CA ARG A 284 -25.12 -4.11 7.87
C ARG A 284 -25.39 -5.31 8.80
N PRO A 285 -25.17 -5.19 10.12
CA PRO A 285 -25.27 -6.34 11.04
C PRO A 285 -26.67 -6.94 11.16
N SER A 286 -27.73 -6.20 10.79
CA SER A 286 -29.11 -6.68 10.82
C SER A 286 -29.45 -7.62 9.66
N THR A 287 -28.70 -7.59 8.55
CA THR A 287 -28.99 -8.38 7.33
C THR A 287 -27.82 -9.22 6.81
N GLY A 288 -26.57 -8.92 7.20
CA GLY A 288 -25.39 -9.58 6.65
C GLY A 288 -24.95 -9.05 5.27
N GLU A 289 -25.45 -7.87 4.89
CA GLU A 289 -25.17 -7.23 3.60
C GLU A 289 -23.96 -6.29 3.68
N TRP A 290 -23.15 -6.29 2.62
CA TRP A 290 -22.09 -5.32 2.37
C TRP A 290 -22.55 -4.30 1.33
N PHE A 291 -22.11 -3.05 1.46
CA PHE A 291 -22.38 -1.98 0.51
C PHE A 291 -21.09 -1.17 0.30
N ILE A 292 -20.66 -1.07 -0.96
CA ILE A 292 -19.40 -0.44 -1.38
C ILE A 292 -19.76 0.75 -2.30
N LEU A 293 -19.40 1.96 -1.89
CA LEU A 293 -19.46 3.19 -2.68
C LEU A 293 -18.11 3.41 -3.37
N ARG A 294 -18.14 3.34 -4.69
CA ARG A 294 -16.98 3.26 -5.57
C ARG A 294 -16.17 4.55 -5.64
N SER A 295 -14.86 4.43 -5.40
CA SER A 295 -13.87 5.52 -5.43
C SER A 295 -13.86 6.26 -6.78
N GLU A 296 -14.09 5.55 -7.89
CA GLU A 296 -13.87 6.08 -9.23
C GLU A 296 -15.02 7.00 -9.71
N ASP A 297 -16.25 6.75 -9.28
CA ASP A 297 -17.45 7.47 -9.79
C ASP A 297 -18.61 7.71 -8.81
N PHE A 298 -18.47 7.35 -7.53
CA PHE A 298 -19.51 7.47 -6.50
C PHE A 298 -20.85 6.76 -6.82
N SER A 299 -20.87 5.79 -7.74
CA SER A 299 -21.93 4.77 -7.76
C SER A 299 -21.66 3.72 -6.68
N PHE A 300 -22.65 2.88 -6.35
CA PHE A 300 -22.46 1.83 -5.35
C PHE A 300 -23.00 0.49 -5.80
N PHE A 301 -22.47 -0.57 -5.22
CA PHE A 301 -23.02 -1.92 -5.28
C PHE A 301 -23.17 -2.48 -3.87
N GLY A 302 -23.94 -3.56 -3.73
CA GLY A 302 -24.12 -4.24 -2.46
C GLY A 302 -24.57 -5.68 -2.63
N PHE A 303 -24.19 -6.53 -1.67
CA PHE A 303 -24.35 -7.98 -1.78
C PHE A 303 -24.43 -8.65 -0.39
N PRO A 304 -25.16 -9.77 -0.25
CA PRO A 304 -25.22 -10.52 1.00
C PRO A 304 -23.96 -11.38 1.18
N PHE A 305 -23.16 -11.09 2.20
CA PHE A 305 -22.03 -11.95 2.60
C PHE A 305 -21.82 -11.93 4.11
N GLY A 306 -22.72 -12.60 4.81
CA GLY A 306 -22.75 -12.74 6.26
C GLY A 306 -24.14 -13.07 6.76
N THR A 307 -24.33 -13.04 8.08
CA THR A 307 -25.65 -13.14 8.73
C THR A 307 -25.66 -12.34 10.04
N THR A 308 -26.83 -12.22 10.67
CA THR A 308 -26.98 -11.52 11.95
C THR A 308 -26.12 -12.17 13.03
N GLY A 309 -25.22 -11.38 13.64
CA GLY A 309 -24.27 -11.83 14.66
C GLY A 309 -22.88 -12.20 14.13
N ASP A 310 -22.66 -12.13 12.82
CA ASP A 310 -21.31 -12.11 12.25
C ASP A 310 -20.60 -10.77 12.49
N VAL A 311 -19.28 -10.81 12.57
CA VAL A 311 -18.38 -9.67 12.76
C VAL A 311 -17.61 -9.43 11.46
N PRO A 312 -17.69 -8.24 10.83
CA PRO A 312 -16.95 -7.97 9.59
C PRO A 312 -15.46 -7.80 9.88
N ALA A 313 -14.63 -8.37 9.01
CA ALA A 313 -13.19 -8.44 9.13
C ALA A 313 -12.54 -8.35 7.73
N PRO A 314 -12.65 -7.19 7.04
CA PRO A 314 -12.21 -7.05 5.66
C PRO A 314 -10.68 -7.07 5.52
N GLY A 315 -10.19 -7.49 4.36
CA GLY A 315 -8.77 -7.55 4.01
C GLY A 315 -8.53 -8.34 2.72
N ASP A 316 -7.30 -8.37 2.22
CA ASP A 316 -6.92 -9.09 1.00
C ASP A 316 -6.54 -10.55 1.34
N TYR A 317 -7.47 -11.50 1.18
CA TYR A 317 -7.26 -12.89 1.59
C TYR A 317 -6.77 -13.80 0.44
N ASP A 318 -6.47 -13.28 -0.75
CA ASP A 318 -5.81 -14.04 -1.83
C ASP A 318 -4.58 -13.40 -2.49
N GLY A 319 -4.35 -12.11 -2.28
CA GLY A 319 -3.15 -11.37 -2.67
C GLY A 319 -3.24 -10.73 -4.06
N ASP A 320 -4.45 -10.40 -4.55
CA ASP A 320 -4.64 -9.69 -5.82
C ASP A 320 -4.56 -8.15 -5.71
N GLY A 321 -4.46 -7.62 -4.49
CA GLY A 321 -4.42 -6.19 -4.19
C GLY A 321 -5.78 -5.59 -3.90
N ARG A 322 -6.82 -6.39 -3.62
CA ARG A 322 -8.17 -5.92 -3.27
C ARG A 322 -8.56 -6.32 -1.85
N PHE A 323 -9.42 -5.53 -1.24
CA PHE A 323 -10.13 -5.94 -0.04
C PHE A 323 -11.26 -6.92 -0.41
N ASP A 324 -11.27 -8.07 0.25
CA ASP A 324 -12.38 -9.00 0.26
C ASP A 324 -13.39 -8.65 1.35
N ALA A 325 -14.67 -8.89 1.05
CA ALA A 325 -15.68 -8.99 2.08
C ALA A 325 -15.49 -10.29 2.87
N ALA A 326 -15.13 -10.17 4.14
CA ALA A 326 -14.91 -11.31 5.02
C ALA A 326 -15.55 -11.11 6.40
N VAL A 327 -16.01 -12.21 7.00
CA VAL A 327 -16.72 -12.24 8.27
C VAL A 327 -16.22 -13.36 9.18
N PHE A 328 -16.10 -13.06 10.47
CA PHE A 328 -15.96 -14.04 11.54
C PHE A 328 -17.33 -14.30 12.19
N ARG A 329 -17.62 -15.56 12.49
CA ARG A 329 -18.85 -16.02 13.16
C ARG A 329 -18.53 -16.50 14.58
N PRO A 330 -18.70 -15.66 15.62
CA PRO A 330 -18.27 -15.97 16.99
C PRO A 330 -18.99 -17.18 17.61
N SER A 331 -20.19 -17.51 17.13
CA SER A 331 -21.00 -18.64 17.59
C SER A 331 -20.48 -20.02 17.15
N SER A 332 -19.55 -20.08 16.19
CA SER A 332 -18.94 -21.33 15.71
C SER A 332 -17.42 -21.24 15.47
N SER A 333 -16.82 -20.07 15.69
CA SER A 333 -15.41 -19.76 15.39
C SER A 333 -15.02 -20.02 13.92
N PHE A 334 -15.93 -19.76 12.99
CA PHE A 334 -15.67 -19.88 11.56
C PHE A 334 -15.47 -18.51 10.91
N TRP A 335 -14.48 -18.44 10.04
CA TRP A 335 -14.20 -17.35 9.11
C TRP A 335 -14.73 -17.71 7.73
N PHE A 336 -15.27 -16.72 7.03
CA PHE A 336 -15.68 -16.79 5.64
C PHE A 336 -15.13 -15.55 4.93
N ALA A 337 -14.39 -15.71 3.83
CA ALA A 337 -13.93 -14.59 2.99
C ALA A 337 -14.35 -14.81 1.53
N ASN A 338 -14.96 -13.80 0.92
CA ASN A 338 -15.41 -13.84 -0.48
C ASN A 338 -14.27 -13.39 -1.41
N ARG A 339 -13.27 -14.25 -1.57
CA ARG A 339 -12.00 -13.85 -2.17
C ARG A 339 -12.09 -13.52 -3.65
N SER A 340 -11.60 -12.35 -4.02
CA SER A 340 -11.74 -11.69 -5.31
C SER A 340 -11.37 -12.58 -6.51
N THR A 341 -10.29 -13.37 -6.40
CA THR A 341 -9.77 -14.23 -7.47
C THR A 341 -9.75 -15.72 -7.10
N ALA A 342 -9.67 -16.06 -5.81
CA ALA A 342 -9.53 -17.41 -5.29
C ALA A 342 -10.81 -17.99 -4.67
N GLY A 343 -11.93 -17.25 -4.69
CA GLY A 343 -13.24 -17.70 -4.23
C GLY A 343 -13.32 -17.98 -2.72
N ILE A 344 -14.45 -18.56 -2.28
CA ILE A 344 -14.79 -18.59 -0.84
C ILE A 344 -13.76 -19.37 0.00
N LEU A 345 -13.09 -18.67 0.91
CA LEU A 345 -12.39 -19.27 2.04
C LEU A 345 -13.40 -19.65 3.12
N ILE A 346 -13.24 -20.84 3.70
CA ILE A 346 -13.95 -21.26 4.92
C ILE A 346 -12.92 -21.86 5.87
N GLN A 347 -12.64 -21.18 6.99
CA GLN A 347 -11.59 -21.58 7.94
C GLN A 347 -12.13 -21.55 9.37
N GLN A 348 -11.93 -22.61 10.15
CA GLN A 348 -12.21 -22.57 11.59
C GLN A 348 -10.97 -22.08 12.33
N PHE A 349 -11.08 -20.98 13.08
CA PHE A 349 -9.96 -20.39 13.82
C PHE A 349 -10.45 -19.51 14.98
N GLY A 350 -9.70 -19.49 16.09
CA GLY A 350 -10.10 -18.86 17.35
C GLY A 350 -11.16 -19.65 18.14
N ILE A 351 -11.62 -19.08 19.25
CA ILE A 351 -12.63 -19.61 20.17
C ILE A 351 -13.71 -18.55 20.49
N PRO A 352 -14.87 -18.93 21.06
CA PRO A 352 -15.88 -17.95 21.46
C PRO A 352 -15.34 -16.94 22.48
N GLY A 353 -15.43 -15.64 22.14
CA GLY A 353 -14.86 -14.53 22.92
C GLY A 353 -13.58 -13.93 22.33
N ASP A 354 -13.00 -14.56 21.31
CA ASP A 354 -11.92 -13.97 20.50
C ASP A 354 -12.45 -12.85 19.59
N VAL A 355 -11.61 -11.84 19.35
CA VAL A 355 -11.89 -10.66 18.52
C VAL A 355 -11.01 -10.71 17.26
N PRO A 356 -11.58 -10.68 16.03
CA PRO A 356 -10.80 -10.59 14.79
C PRO A 356 -9.87 -9.37 14.80
N THR A 357 -8.59 -9.54 14.47
CA THR A 357 -7.70 -8.37 14.33
C THR A 357 -8.12 -7.44 13.19
N PRO A 358 -8.64 -7.93 12.04
CA PRO A 358 -9.18 -7.07 10.99
C PRO A 358 -10.47 -6.31 11.36
N ASN A 359 -11.04 -6.56 12.54
CA ASN A 359 -12.16 -5.76 13.06
C ASN A 359 -11.70 -4.53 13.88
N ALA A 360 -10.40 -4.39 14.19
CA ALA A 360 -9.87 -3.34 15.08
C ALA A 360 -10.27 -1.90 14.71
N PHE A 361 -10.36 -1.60 13.41
CA PHE A 361 -10.61 -0.26 12.88
C PHE A 361 -12.06 -0.05 12.41
N VAL A 362 -12.90 -1.08 12.49
CA VAL A 362 -14.35 -0.99 12.26
C VAL A 362 -15.00 -0.12 13.35
N ARG A 363 -16.06 0.61 13.01
CA ARG A 363 -16.76 1.57 13.89
C ARG A 363 -18.25 1.29 13.97
#